data_AF-A0A7W3NG71-F1
#
_entry.id   AF-A0A7W3NG71-F1
#
_cell.length_a   1.000
_cell.length_b   1.000
_cell.length_c   1.000
_cell.angle_alpha   90.00
_cell.angle_beta   90.00
_cell.angle_gamma   90.00
#
_symmetry.space_group_name_H-M   'P 1'
#
loop_
_entity.id
_entity.type
_entity.pdbx_description
1 polymer ?
#
loop_
_entity_poly.entity_id
_entity_poly.type
_entity_poly.pdbx_seq_one_letter_code
_entity_poly.pdbx_strand_id
1 'polypeptide(L)'
;MSYIPTTNVLLALHNILEQNRTTMPTVIDHRNNNRINSEGDLLEFFVKDAFCGDSFNYTETFQKEERYRQVFSYLGNSNNPPDFIISRGPAVEVKKIKGIRPNVIPLNSSHPKDYLYSTDARINLDCRTCEDEYMSWDKKDMIYAIGNVDGERIYSLWLVYGDCYCADKYSYERIATTIKDGVNSIPGIEFAVNTKELGKINRVDPLGITYLRVRGMWGISHPSSVFRPYISTQNSNTTIYVLMKKETYENIVDKPDFTPYSEVVNLEEVQIPDPNNPARLMEAILIKANIN
;
A
#
# COMPACT_ATOMS: atom_id res chain seq x y z
N MET A 1 -15.97 2.66 -23.90
CA MET A 1 -16.59 2.56 -22.56
C MET A 1 -15.53 3.00 -21.56
N SER A 2 -15.76 4.06 -20.79
CA SER A 2 -14.89 4.34 -19.65
C SER A 2 -15.14 3.24 -18.62
N TYR A 3 -14.13 2.44 -18.33
CA TYR A 3 -14.23 1.35 -17.37
C TYR A 3 -14.11 1.94 -15.96
N ILE A 4 -15.25 2.13 -15.30
CA ILE A 4 -15.31 2.67 -13.94
C ILE A 4 -14.81 1.58 -12.97
N PRO A 5 -13.92 1.91 -12.02
CA PRO A 5 -13.53 1.00 -10.94
C PRO A 5 -14.72 0.49 -10.13
N THR A 6 -14.64 -0.72 -9.61
CA THR A 6 -15.71 -1.34 -8.77
C THR A 6 -15.89 -0.65 -7.41
N THR A 7 -14.88 0.06 -6.94
CA THR A 7 -14.85 0.82 -5.69
C THR A 7 -13.73 1.88 -5.77
N ASN A 8 -13.62 2.76 -4.77
CA ASN A 8 -12.54 3.73 -4.68
C ASN A 8 -12.28 4.15 -3.23
N VAL A 9 -11.23 4.95 -3.03
CA VAL A 9 -10.78 5.35 -1.68
C VAL A 9 -11.80 6.20 -0.91
N LEU A 10 -12.67 6.94 -1.61
CA LEU A 10 -13.72 7.75 -0.97
C LEU A 10 -14.84 6.85 -0.46
N LEU A 11 -15.25 5.85 -1.26
CA LEU A 11 -16.17 4.81 -0.82
C LEU A 11 -15.59 4.02 0.36
N ALA A 12 -14.28 3.70 0.32
CA ALA A 12 -13.62 3.05 1.44
C ALA A 12 -13.67 3.87 2.73
N LEU A 13 -13.42 5.17 2.65
CA LEU A 13 -13.58 6.08 3.78
C LEU A 13 -15.03 6.13 4.27
N HIS A 14 -15.99 6.25 3.36
CA HIS A 14 -17.41 6.25 3.71
C HIS A 14 -17.82 4.98 4.45
N ASN A 15 -17.41 3.80 3.95
CA ASN A 15 -17.71 2.52 4.59
C ASN A 15 -17.11 2.41 5.99
N ILE A 16 -15.89 2.91 6.21
CA ILE A 16 -15.28 2.95 7.56
C ILE A 16 -16.12 3.83 8.50
N LEU A 17 -16.56 5.00 8.02
CA LEU A 17 -17.36 5.95 8.79
C LEU A 17 -18.74 5.39 9.14
N GLU A 18 -19.43 4.82 8.16
CA GLU A 18 -20.75 4.21 8.33
C GLU A 18 -20.74 3.10 9.38
N GLN A 19 -19.67 2.31 9.40
CA GLN A 19 -19.49 1.22 10.36
C GLN A 19 -18.92 1.67 11.72
N ASN A 20 -18.53 2.94 11.85
CA ASN A 20 -17.86 3.53 13.02
C ASN A 20 -16.72 2.65 13.58
N ARG A 21 -15.88 2.09 12.69
CA ARG A 21 -14.86 1.09 13.07
C ARG A 21 -13.56 1.74 13.52
N THR A 22 -13.20 1.49 14.77
CA THR A 22 -11.92 1.92 15.39
C THR A 22 -11.00 0.74 15.73
N THR A 23 -11.45 -0.49 15.44
CA THR A 23 -10.75 -1.73 15.74
C THR A 23 -10.62 -2.65 14.54
N MET A 24 -9.62 -3.53 14.63
CA MET A 24 -9.32 -4.58 13.66
C MET A 24 -10.47 -5.60 13.59
N PRO A 25 -10.73 -6.20 12.42
CA PRO A 25 -11.79 -7.18 12.26
C PRO A 25 -11.51 -8.46 13.05
N THR A 26 -12.57 -9.16 13.43
CA THR A 26 -12.47 -10.54 13.92
C THR A 26 -12.60 -11.49 12.73
N VAL A 27 -11.58 -12.32 12.51
CA VAL A 27 -11.60 -13.40 11.51
C VAL A 27 -11.37 -14.73 12.21
N ILE A 28 -12.40 -15.58 12.28
CA ILE A 28 -12.45 -16.70 13.25
C ILE A 28 -11.64 -17.93 12.83
N ASP A 29 -11.36 -18.08 11.54
CA ASP A 29 -10.77 -19.26 10.91
C ASP A 29 -9.43 -18.97 10.20
N HIS A 30 -8.98 -17.71 10.17
CA HIS A 30 -7.73 -17.34 9.50
C HIS A 30 -6.49 -17.78 10.30
N ARG A 31 -5.62 -18.55 9.63
CA ARG A 31 -4.35 -19.05 10.17
C ARG A 31 -3.23 -18.84 9.18
N ASN A 32 -2.19 -18.11 9.57
CA ASN A 32 -1.02 -17.88 8.74
C ASN A 32 0.26 -18.33 9.49
N ASN A 33 1.00 -19.30 8.95
CA ASN A 33 2.28 -19.79 9.49
C ASN A 33 2.30 -20.04 11.03
N ASN A 34 1.35 -20.84 11.52
CA ASN A 34 1.15 -21.19 12.94
C ASN A 34 0.75 -20.03 13.88
N ARG A 35 0.47 -18.84 13.35
CA ARG A 35 -0.13 -17.72 14.11
C ARG A 35 -1.57 -17.52 13.65
N ILE A 36 -2.49 -17.59 14.59
CA ILE A 36 -3.87 -17.13 14.37
C ILE A 36 -3.81 -15.60 14.32
N ASN A 37 -4.34 -14.99 13.26
CA ASN A 37 -4.58 -13.54 13.16
C ASN A 37 -3.38 -12.64 13.53
N SER A 38 -2.31 -12.61 12.72
CA SER A 38 -1.29 -11.59 12.96
C SER A 38 -1.89 -10.19 12.74
N GLU A 39 -1.47 -9.20 13.53
CA GLU A 39 -1.94 -7.81 13.39
C GLU A 39 -1.77 -7.26 11.96
N GLY A 40 -0.78 -7.78 11.20
CA GLY A 40 -0.60 -7.42 9.79
C GLY A 40 -1.72 -7.96 8.91
N ASP A 41 -2.03 -9.26 9.05
CA ASP A 41 -3.11 -9.91 8.28
C ASP A 41 -4.46 -9.24 8.59
N LEU A 42 -4.73 -8.96 9.86
CA LEU A 42 -5.99 -8.30 10.27
C LEU A 42 -6.10 -6.87 9.72
N LEU A 43 -4.99 -6.14 9.54
CA LEU A 43 -5.01 -4.80 8.95
C LEU A 43 -5.37 -4.89 7.47
N GLU A 44 -4.83 -5.90 6.79
CA GLU A 44 -5.16 -6.16 5.40
C GLU A 44 -6.65 -6.50 5.23
N PHE A 45 -7.21 -7.34 6.11
CA PHE A 45 -8.67 -7.57 6.15
C PHE A 45 -9.45 -6.28 6.40
N PHE A 46 -9.03 -5.44 7.35
CA PHE A 46 -9.69 -4.16 7.61
C PHE A 46 -9.73 -3.27 6.36
N VAL A 47 -8.60 -3.15 5.67
CA VAL A 47 -8.48 -2.33 4.46
C VAL A 47 -9.30 -2.93 3.33
N LYS A 48 -9.24 -4.24 3.09
CA LYS A 48 -10.09 -4.93 2.10
C LYS A 48 -11.57 -4.74 2.41
N ASP A 49 -11.96 -4.85 3.69
CA ASP A 49 -13.32 -4.61 4.15
C ASP A 49 -13.77 -3.17 3.89
N ALA A 50 -12.90 -2.19 4.11
CA ALA A 50 -13.19 -0.79 3.78
C ALA A 50 -13.60 -0.65 2.30
N PHE A 51 -12.84 -1.27 1.38
CA PHE A 51 -13.14 -1.22 -0.05
C PHE A 51 -14.36 -2.05 -0.47
N CYS A 52 -14.78 -3.02 0.34
CA CYS A 52 -15.91 -3.91 0.03
C CYS A 52 -17.22 -3.56 0.76
N GLY A 53 -17.16 -2.78 1.85
CA GLY A 53 -18.31 -2.28 2.61
C GLY A 53 -18.99 -3.35 3.46
N ASP A 54 -19.84 -4.16 2.83
CA ASP A 54 -20.65 -5.18 3.51
C ASP A 54 -19.81 -6.27 4.19
N SER A 55 -18.60 -6.53 3.69
CA SER A 55 -17.71 -7.55 4.26
C SER A 55 -17.21 -7.25 5.67
N PHE A 56 -17.36 -6.01 6.18
CA PHE A 56 -17.15 -5.70 7.61
C PHE A 56 -18.01 -6.56 8.54
N ASN A 57 -19.14 -7.07 8.06
CA ASN A 57 -20.08 -7.89 8.82
C ASN A 57 -19.75 -9.39 8.78
N TYR A 58 -18.81 -9.81 7.95
CA TYR A 58 -18.38 -11.20 7.86
C TYR A 58 -17.25 -11.48 8.84
N THR A 59 -17.24 -12.69 9.40
CA THR A 59 -16.21 -13.15 10.33
C THR A 59 -15.49 -14.42 9.84
N GLU A 60 -16.08 -15.13 8.88
CA GLU A 60 -15.46 -16.27 8.22
C GLU A 60 -14.63 -15.81 7.01
N THR A 61 -13.43 -16.38 6.87
CA THR A 61 -12.50 -16.05 5.79
C THR A 61 -13.14 -16.29 4.43
N PHE A 62 -13.86 -17.42 4.25
CA PHE A 62 -14.51 -17.75 2.99
C PHE A 62 -15.53 -16.68 2.53
N GLN A 63 -16.37 -16.18 3.44
CA GLN A 63 -17.39 -15.16 3.13
C GLN A 63 -16.73 -13.84 2.70
N LYS A 64 -15.68 -13.43 3.43
CA LYS A 64 -14.88 -12.25 3.08
C LYS A 64 -14.24 -12.41 1.70
N GLU A 65 -13.56 -13.53 1.45
CA GLU A 65 -12.90 -13.77 0.18
C GLU A 65 -13.87 -13.86 -1.01
N GLU A 66 -15.07 -14.41 -0.82
CA GLU A 66 -16.10 -14.43 -1.86
C GLU A 66 -16.49 -13.01 -2.27
N ARG A 67 -16.68 -12.13 -1.29
CA ARG A 67 -16.97 -10.73 -1.54
C ARG A 67 -15.78 -10.01 -2.18
N TYR A 68 -14.56 -10.28 -1.72
CA TYR A 68 -13.34 -9.69 -2.28
C TYR A 68 -13.15 -10.05 -3.76
N ARG A 69 -13.44 -11.28 -4.17
CA ARG A 69 -13.37 -11.72 -5.58
C ARG A 69 -14.33 -10.97 -6.51
N GLN A 70 -15.38 -10.35 -5.99
CA GLN A 70 -16.32 -9.54 -6.78
C GLN A 70 -15.81 -8.11 -6.98
N VAL A 71 -14.93 -7.62 -6.11
CA VAL A 71 -14.47 -6.23 -6.08
C VAL A 71 -13.03 -6.09 -6.59
N PHE A 72 -12.20 -7.11 -6.41
CA PHE A 72 -10.77 -7.07 -6.69
C PHE A 72 -10.40 -8.02 -7.83
N SER A 73 -9.52 -7.55 -8.72
CA SER A 73 -8.93 -8.37 -9.79
C SER A 73 -7.75 -9.20 -9.30
N TYR A 74 -7.13 -8.82 -8.17
CA TYR A 74 -6.01 -9.54 -7.59
C TYR A 74 -6.04 -9.48 -6.06
N LEU A 75 -5.75 -10.60 -5.38
CA LEU A 75 -5.82 -10.72 -3.91
C LEU A 75 -4.45 -10.84 -3.22
N GLY A 76 -3.36 -10.56 -3.93
CA GLY A 76 -2.02 -10.54 -3.35
C GLY A 76 -1.41 -11.92 -3.15
N ASN A 77 -0.14 -11.93 -2.71
CA ASN A 77 0.50 -13.11 -2.14
C ASN A 77 1.61 -12.67 -1.16
N SER A 78 2.06 -13.57 -0.30
CA SER A 78 3.00 -13.24 0.78
C SER A 78 4.39 -12.76 0.33
N ASN A 79 4.75 -12.91 -0.95
CA ASN A 79 6.11 -12.68 -1.45
C ASN A 79 6.23 -11.46 -2.37
N ASN A 80 5.13 -11.00 -2.96
CA ASN A 80 5.16 -9.99 -4.02
C ASN A 80 4.08 -8.93 -3.81
N PRO A 81 4.41 -7.63 -3.98
CA PRO A 81 3.38 -6.60 -4.03
C PRO A 81 2.54 -6.72 -5.31
N PRO A 82 1.33 -6.13 -5.34
CA PRO A 82 0.62 -5.49 -4.22
C PRO A 82 -0.16 -6.51 -3.36
N ASP A 83 -0.73 -6.05 -2.24
CA ASP A 83 -1.59 -6.90 -1.39
C ASP A 83 -2.97 -7.14 -2.04
N PHE A 84 -3.47 -6.20 -2.85
CA PHE A 84 -4.60 -6.42 -3.76
C PHE A 84 -4.68 -5.37 -4.87
N ILE A 85 -5.48 -5.63 -5.91
CA ILE A 85 -5.82 -4.69 -6.99
C ILE A 85 -7.33 -4.55 -7.06
N ILE A 86 -7.83 -3.32 -6.95
CA ILE A 86 -9.23 -2.99 -7.19
C ILE A 86 -9.53 -3.22 -8.67
N SER A 87 -10.59 -3.94 -9.00
CA SER A 87 -10.94 -4.23 -10.39
C SER A 87 -11.11 -2.92 -11.18
N ARG A 88 -10.30 -2.79 -12.23
CA ARG A 88 -10.19 -1.59 -13.10
C ARG A 88 -9.72 -0.33 -12.36
N GLY A 89 -9.14 -0.49 -11.18
CA GLY A 89 -8.73 0.59 -10.30
C GLY A 89 -7.29 0.49 -9.82
N PRO A 90 -6.97 1.21 -8.73
CA PRO A 90 -5.65 1.23 -8.12
C PRO A 90 -5.21 -0.12 -7.53
N ALA A 91 -3.90 -0.32 -7.47
CA ALA A 91 -3.26 -1.30 -6.61
C ALA A 91 -3.15 -0.76 -5.17
N VAL A 92 -3.23 -1.64 -4.18
CA VAL A 92 -3.14 -1.27 -2.76
C VAL A 92 -2.08 -2.09 -2.05
N GLU A 93 -1.18 -1.39 -1.35
CA GLU A 93 -0.14 -1.97 -0.49
C GLU A 93 -0.41 -1.58 0.96
N VAL A 94 -0.63 -2.56 1.82
CA VAL A 94 -0.92 -2.42 3.24
C VAL A 94 0.38 -2.51 4.04
N LYS A 95 0.55 -1.59 4.99
CA LYS A 95 1.71 -1.57 5.90
C LYS A 95 1.27 -1.27 7.33
N LYS A 96 1.66 -2.16 8.23
CA LYS A 96 1.38 -2.05 9.65
C LYS A 96 2.54 -1.42 10.41
N ILE A 97 2.24 -0.41 11.23
CA ILE A 97 3.17 0.21 12.19
C ILE A 97 2.63 -0.03 13.59
N LYS A 98 3.49 -0.54 14.49
CA LYS A 98 3.09 -0.81 15.86
C LYS A 98 3.04 0.47 16.69
N GLY A 99 1.94 0.66 17.41
CA GLY A 99 1.69 1.78 18.31
C GLY A 99 1.28 3.06 17.58
N ILE A 100 1.10 4.14 18.35
CA ILE A 100 0.61 5.43 17.86
C ILE A 100 1.66 6.26 17.09
N ARG A 101 2.95 5.95 17.27
CA ARG A 101 4.03 6.81 16.76
C ARG A 101 4.26 6.61 15.25
N PRO A 102 4.52 7.69 14.47
CA PRO A 102 4.74 7.62 13.03
C PRO A 102 6.16 7.13 12.70
N ASN A 103 6.43 5.86 13.01
CA ASN A 103 7.74 5.23 12.81
C ASN A 103 8.03 4.98 11.32
N VAL A 104 9.33 4.91 10.98
CA VAL A 104 9.79 4.58 9.63
C VAL A 104 9.21 3.23 9.18
N ILE A 105 8.77 3.18 7.92
CA ILE A 105 8.14 2.01 7.32
C ILE A 105 9.21 1.21 6.58
N PRO A 106 9.51 -0.04 7.00
CA PRO A 106 10.43 -0.90 6.27
C PRO A 106 9.77 -1.49 5.02
N LEU A 107 10.51 -1.51 3.92
CA LEU A 107 10.10 -2.04 2.62
C LEU A 107 11.12 -3.11 2.19
N ASN A 108 10.85 -4.35 2.59
CA ASN A 108 11.82 -5.47 2.54
C ASN A 108 11.93 -6.18 1.19
N SER A 109 10.99 -5.93 0.27
CA SER A 109 10.89 -6.70 -0.99
C SER A 109 10.94 -5.82 -2.23
N SER A 110 10.79 -4.51 -2.10
CA SER A 110 10.85 -3.57 -3.22
C SER A 110 11.02 -2.13 -2.75
N HIS A 111 11.43 -1.25 -3.66
CA HIS A 111 11.49 0.19 -3.40
C HIS A 111 10.08 0.80 -3.34
N PRO A 112 9.92 2.01 -2.76
CA PRO A 112 8.68 2.78 -2.82
C PRO A 112 8.26 3.04 -4.27
N LYS A 113 6.96 3.08 -4.57
CA LYS A 113 6.42 3.20 -5.92
C LYS A 113 5.43 4.34 -5.98
N ASP A 114 5.60 5.22 -6.95
CA ASP A 114 4.59 6.19 -7.35
C ASP A 114 3.40 5.50 -8.03
N TYR A 115 3.69 4.55 -8.94
CA TYR A 115 2.73 3.70 -9.63
C TYR A 115 3.17 2.23 -9.58
N LEU A 116 2.21 1.31 -9.68
CA LEU A 116 2.51 -0.09 -9.99
C LEU A 116 2.69 -0.23 -11.50
N TYR A 117 3.81 -0.77 -11.96
CA TYR A 117 4.06 -1.02 -13.38
C TYR A 117 3.97 -2.50 -13.70
N SER A 118 3.29 -2.86 -14.79
CA SER A 118 3.15 -4.26 -15.23
C SER A 118 4.48 -4.87 -15.66
N THR A 119 5.50 -4.03 -15.88
CA THR A 119 6.88 -4.41 -16.20
C THR A 119 7.75 -4.68 -14.97
N ASP A 120 7.34 -4.32 -13.74
CA ASP A 120 8.18 -4.52 -12.53
C ASP A 120 8.43 -6.00 -12.28
N ALA A 121 9.65 -6.50 -12.50
CA ALA A 121 10.03 -7.91 -12.32
C ALA A 121 9.71 -8.51 -10.93
N ARG A 122 9.38 -7.69 -9.93
CA ARG A 122 9.07 -8.10 -8.55
C ARG A 122 7.60 -8.43 -8.32
N ILE A 123 6.70 -8.14 -9.25
CA ILE A 123 5.29 -8.55 -9.17
C ILE A 123 5.06 -9.91 -9.84
N ASN A 124 4.10 -10.66 -9.32
CA ASN A 124 3.72 -11.98 -9.81
C ASN A 124 3.10 -11.90 -11.23
N LEU A 125 3.22 -12.96 -12.03
CA LEU A 125 2.53 -13.10 -13.31
C LEU A 125 1.02 -12.91 -13.16
N ASP A 126 0.39 -13.57 -12.16
CA ASP A 126 -1.06 -13.46 -11.93
C ASP A 126 -1.50 -12.01 -11.67
N CYS A 127 -0.63 -11.22 -11.04
CA CYS A 127 -0.86 -9.78 -10.84
C CYS A 127 -0.78 -9.00 -12.16
N ARG A 128 0.17 -9.33 -13.04
CA ARG A 128 0.32 -8.65 -14.34
C ARG A 128 -0.88 -8.93 -15.25
N THR A 129 -1.36 -10.16 -15.25
CA THR A 129 -2.39 -10.64 -16.17
C THR A 129 -3.80 -10.58 -15.59
N CYS A 130 -3.98 -10.00 -14.39
CA CYS A 130 -5.25 -10.02 -13.65
C CYS A 130 -6.43 -9.32 -14.35
N GLU A 131 -6.17 -8.55 -15.40
CA GLU A 131 -7.16 -7.78 -16.15
C GLU A 131 -6.98 -7.91 -17.67
N ASP A 132 -6.27 -8.94 -18.16
CA ASP A 132 -6.04 -9.13 -19.60
C ASP A 132 -7.35 -9.21 -20.41
N GLU A 133 -8.44 -9.66 -19.78
CA GLU A 133 -9.80 -9.70 -20.33
C GLU A 133 -10.42 -8.32 -20.60
N TYR A 134 -9.91 -7.25 -19.97
CA TYR A 134 -10.40 -5.87 -20.15
C TYR A 134 -9.51 -5.00 -21.04
N MET A 135 -8.30 -5.48 -21.37
CA MET A 135 -7.10 -4.81 -21.89
C MET A 135 -5.99 -4.85 -20.82
N SER A 136 -4.86 -5.47 -21.17
CA SER A 136 -3.66 -5.44 -20.34
C SER A 136 -3.30 -4.00 -19.95
N TRP A 137 -2.73 -3.83 -18.75
CA TRP A 137 -2.41 -2.52 -18.19
C TRP A 137 -0.90 -2.27 -18.22
N ASP A 138 -0.49 -1.02 -18.48
CA ASP A 138 0.92 -0.61 -18.41
C ASP A 138 1.33 -0.18 -16.99
N LYS A 139 0.45 0.61 -16.36
CA LYS A 139 0.58 1.05 -14.97
C LYS A 139 -0.78 1.19 -14.29
N LYS A 140 -0.79 1.08 -12.97
CA LYS A 140 -1.92 1.38 -12.08
C LYS A 140 -1.49 2.37 -11.02
N ASP A 141 -2.42 3.21 -10.56
CA ASP A 141 -2.22 4.00 -9.35
C ASP A 141 -1.86 3.08 -8.19
N MET A 142 -0.99 3.55 -7.30
CA MET A 142 -0.61 2.83 -6.08
C MET A 142 -1.21 3.57 -4.89
N ILE A 143 -1.94 2.86 -4.02
CA ILE A 143 -2.39 3.38 -2.73
C ILE A 143 -1.58 2.67 -1.63
N TYR A 144 -0.96 3.44 -0.76
CA TYR A 144 -0.37 2.94 0.48
C TYR A 144 -1.39 3.05 1.60
N ALA A 145 -1.83 1.90 2.11
CA ALA A 145 -2.69 1.77 3.26
C ALA A 145 -1.84 1.56 4.54
N ILE A 146 -1.52 2.63 5.24
CA ILE A 146 -0.57 2.58 6.36
C ILE A 146 -1.31 2.73 7.69
N GLY A 147 -1.39 1.65 8.46
CA GLY A 147 -2.10 1.59 9.73
C GLY A 147 -1.16 1.61 10.93
N ASN A 148 -1.38 2.56 11.84
CA ASN A 148 -0.82 2.55 13.20
C ASN A 148 -1.75 1.75 14.12
N VAL A 149 -1.31 0.59 14.58
CA VAL A 149 -2.14 -0.35 15.35
C VAL A 149 -1.42 -0.88 16.58
N ASP A 150 -2.16 -1.23 17.62
CA ASP A 150 -1.65 -1.94 18.79
C ASP A 150 -2.73 -2.89 19.34
N GLY A 151 -2.48 -4.19 19.25
CA GLY A 151 -3.53 -5.20 19.44
C GLY A 151 -4.65 -5.00 18.42
N GLU A 152 -5.89 -4.89 18.91
CA GLU A 152 -7.07 -4.67 18.07
C GLU A 152 -7.32 -3.19 17.76
N ARG A 153 -6.63 -2.25 18.40
CA ARG A 153 -6.90 -0.81 18.23
C ARG A 153 -6.21 -0.26 16.99
N ILE A 154 -6.93 0.53 16.21
CA ILE A 154 -6.38 1.34 15.12
C ILE A 154 -6.28 2.80 15.60
N TYR A 155 -5.07 3.36 15.68
CA TYR A 155 -4.85 4.77 16.01
C TYR A 155 -5.00 5.67 14.79
N SER A 156 -4.42 5.24 13.67
CA SER A 156 -4.59 5.95 12.41
C SER A 156 -4.46 5.03 11.23
N LEU A 157 -5.14 5.40 10.13
CA LEU A 157 -4.98 4.76 8.83
C LEU A 157 -4.76 5.85 7.78
N TRP A 158 -3.67 5.76 7.03
CA TRP A 158 -3.47 6.55 5.83
C TRP A 158 -3.85 5.74 4.61
N LEU A 159 -4.59 6.34 3.69
CA LEU A 159 -4.80 5.91 2.33
C LEU A 159 -4.18 6.99 1.43
N VAL A 160 -2.87 6.86 1.17
CA VAL A 160 -2.11 7.87 0.43
C VAL A 160 -1.71 7.35 -0.94
N TYR A 161 -1.98 8.14 -1.99
CA TYR A 161 -1.55 7.81 -3.34
C TYR A 161 -0.03 7.93 -3.48
N GLY A 162 0.57 6.95 -4.16
CA GLY A 162 2.02 6.82 -4.32
C GLY A 162 2.63 8.02 -5.01
N ASP A 163 1.94 8.62 -5.98
CA ASP A 163 2.42 9.79 -6.71
C ASP A 163 2.32 11.12 -5.93
N CYS A 164 1.77 11.10 -4.71
CA CYS A 164 1.89 12.17 -3.71
C CYS A 164 3.00 11.90 -2.68
N TYR A 165 3.50 10.67 -2.58
CA TYR A 165 4.27 10.18 -1.43
C TYR A 165 5.67 9.64 -1.80
N CYS A 166 5.82 9.14 -3.01
CA CYS A 166 7.02 8.51 -3.53
C CYS A 166 7.50 9.26 -4.77
N ALA A 167 8.81 9.42 -4.91
CA ALA A 167 9.42 9.81 -6.19
C ALA A 167 9.16 8.75 -7.28
N ASP A 168 9.47 9.10 -8.51
CA ASP A 168 9.38 8.20 -9.65
C ASP A 168 10.28 6.95 -9.51
N LYS A 169 9.93 5.90 -10.25
CA LYS A 169 10.71 4.64 -10.24
C LYS A 169 12.20 4.86 -10.56
N TYR A 170 12.53 5.83 -11.41
CA TYR A 170 13.90 6.07 -11.86
C TYR A 170 14.81 6.48 -10.70
N SER A 171 14.28 7.28 -9.77
CA SER A 171 14.98 7.72 -8.56
C SER A 171 15.57 6.55 -7.76
N TYR A 172 14.84 5.44 -7.66
CA TYR A 172 15.26 4.24 -6.93
C TYR A 172 16.05 3.25 -7.79
N GLU A 173 15.59 3.01 -9.02
CA GLU A 173 16.20 2.04 -9.93
C GLU A 173 17.62 2.42 -10.32
N ARG A 174 17.90 3.72 -10.51
CA ARG A 174 19.25 4.22 -10.78
C ARG A 174 20.22 3.79 -9.68
N ILE A 175 19.90 4.06 -8.42
CA ILE A 175 20.76 3.72 -7.26
C ILE A 175 20.95 2.20 -7.15
N ALA A 176 19.86 1.44 -7.26
CA ALA A 176 19.92 -0.02 -7.18
C ALA A 176 20.79 -0.61 -8.29
N THR A 177 20.71 -0.06 -9.51
CA THR A 177 21.50 -0.50 -10.67
C THR A 177 22.97 -0.16 -10.49
N THR A 178 23.29 1.08 -10.11
CA THR A 178 24.68 1.49 -9.82
C THR A 178 25.34 0.62 -8.75
N ILE A 179 24.62 0.29 -7.67
CA ILE A 179 25.15 -0.61 -6.63
C ILE A 179 25.34 -2.02 -7.17
N LYS A 180 24.37 -2.55 -7.92
CA LYS A 180 24.44 -3.89 -8.50
C LYS A 180 25.62 -4.03 -9.47
N ASP A 181 25.84 -3.04 -10.32
CA ASP A 181 26.96 -3.02 -11.26
C ASP A 181 28.30 -2.96 -10.53
N GLY A 182 28.39 -2.11 -9.48
CA GLY A 182 29.56 -2.05 -8.61
C GLY A 182 29.86 -3.39 -7.93
N VAL A 183 28.85 -4.04 -7.35
CA VAL A 183 28.99 -5.35 -6.69
C VAL A 183 29.43 -6.42 -7.70
N ASN A 184 28.83 -6.48 -8.88
CA ASN A 184 29.19 -7.46 -9.91
C ASN A 184 30.57 -7.23 -10.55
N SER A 185 31.14 -6.03 -10.38
CA SER A 185 32.49 -5.71 -10.89
C SER A 185 33.64 -6.16 -9.98
N ILE A 186 33.35 -6.74 -8.80
CA ILE A 186 34.38 -7.17 -7.84
C ILE A 186 35.17 -8.38 -8.39
N PRO A 187 36.50 -8.25 -8.60
CA PRO A 187 37.32 -9.36 -9.11
C PRO A 187 37.32 -10.57 -8.16
N GLY A 188 37.31 -11.77 -8.73
CA GLY A 188 37.44 -13.03 -7.96
C GLY A 188 36.14 -13.52 -7.30
N ILE A 189 34.99 -12.88 -7.56
CA ILE A 189 33.68 -13.31 -7.06
C ILE A 189 32.78 -13.68 -8.24
N GLU A 190 32.25 -14.91 -8.24
CA GLU A 190 31.26 -15.35 -9.22
C GLU A 190 29.84 -15.13 -8.67
N PHE A 191 29.19 -14.08 -9.17
CA PHE A 191 27.79 -13.81 -8.84
C PHE A 191 26.85 -14.66 -9.68
N ALA A 192 25.74 -15.10 -9.07
CA ALA A 192 24.68 -15.81 -9.75
C ALA A 192 24.06 -14.94 -10.85
N VAL A 193 23.99 -15.50 -12.06
CA VAL A 193 23.35 -14.88 -13.22
C VAL A 193 21.85 -14.66 -12.95
N ASN A 194 21.30 -13.53 -13.40
CA ASN A 194 19.86 -13.20 -13.35
C ASN A 194 19.23 -13.12 -11.96
N THR A 195 19.94 -12.59 -10.95
CA THR A 195 19.33 -12.28 -9.64
C THR A 195 18.49 -10.99 -9.65
N LYS A 196 17.31 -11.02 -9.01
CA LYS A 196 16.50 -9.82 -8.70
C LYS A 196 17.07 -9.00 -7.52
N GLU A 197 18.09 -9.54 -6.85
CA GLU A 197 18.78 -8.93 -5.70
C GLU A 197 19.97 -8.08 -6.18
N LEU A 198 20.61 -7.35 -5.25
CA LEU A 198 21.80 -6.56 -5.57
C LEU A 198 23.02 -7.47 -5.87
N GLY A 199 23.04 -8.67 -5.28
CA GLY A 199 24.01 -9.71 -5.57
C GLY A 199 23.62 -11.02 -4.90
N LYS A 200 24.00 -12.14 -5.50
CA LYS A 200 23.86 -13.47 -4.89
C LYS A 200 25.09 -14.29 -5.27
N ILE A 201 25.73 -14.91 -4.29
CA ILE A 201 26.92 -15.75 -4.48
C ILE A 201 26.53 -17.14 -4.00
N ASN A 202 26.74 -18.17 -4.82
CA ASN A 202 26.50 -19.56 -4.43
C ASN A 202 27.84 -20.23 -4.11
N ARG A 203 27.81 -21.35 -3.38
CA ARG A 203 28.97 -22.21 -3.13
C ARG A 203 30.14 -21.49 -2.46
N VAL A 204 29.85 -20.68 -1.43
CA VAL A 204 30.87 -19.90 -0.72
C VAL A 204 31.81 -20.81 0.09
N ASP A 205 31.29 -21.94 0.58
CA ASP A 205 32.04 -22.92 1.36
C ASP A 205 32.64 -24.04 0.47
N PRO A 206 33.69 -24.76 0.92
CA PRO A 206 34.31 -25.83 0.15
C PRO A 206 33.39 -27.00 -0.24
N LEU A 207 32.31 -27.26 0.49
CA LEU A 207 31.33 -28.30 0.15
C LEU A 207 30.29 -27.80 -0.87
N GLY A 208 30.25 -26.50 -1.14
CA GLY A 208 29.37 -25.90 -2.14
C GLY A 208 27.89 -25.86 -1.74
N ILE A 209 27.58 -25.87 -0.45
CA ILE A 209 26.21 -25.97 0.08
C ILE A 209 25.65 -24.65 0.62
N THR A 210 26.45 -23.58 0.64
CA THR A 210 26.06 -22.26 1.11
C THR A 210 25.76 -21.29 -0.02
N TYR A 211 25.02 -20.23 0.31
CA TYR A 211 24.89 -19.06 -0.54
C TYR A 211 24.91 -17.78 0.33
N LEU A 212 25.39 -16.68 -0.23
CA LEU A 212 25.32 -15.34 0.34
C LEU A 212 24.41 -14.47 -0.52
N ARG A 213 23.55 -13.67 0.13
CA ARG A 213 22.63 -12.74 -0.53
C ARG A 213 22.95 -11.31 -0.13
N VAL A 214 23.03 -10.43 -1.12
CA VAL A 214 23.15 -8.99 -0.94
C VAL A 214 21.83 -8.36 -1.37
N ARG A 215 21.09 -7.83 -0.39
CA ARG A 215 19.74 -7.28 -0.57
C ARG A 215 19.71 -5.84 -0.09
N GLY A 216 19.03 -4.98 -0.85
CA GLY A 216 18.65 -3.66 -0.39
C GLY A 216 17.43 -3.76 0.52
N MET A 217 17.44 -3.01 1.63
CA MET A 217 16.28 -2.80 2.48
C MET A 217 15.93 -1.32 2.40
N TRP A 218 14.76 -1.03 1.85
CA TRP A 218 14.28 0.34 1.73
C TRP A 218 13.52 0.73 3.00
N GLY A 219 13.58 2.00 3.35
CA GLY A 219 12.76 2.60 4.39
C GLY A 219 12.14 3.87 3.85
N ILE A 220 10.90 4.16 4.24
CA ILE A 220 10.24 5.42 3.92
C ILE A 220 9.66 6.04 5.19
N SER A 221 9.77 7.37 5.31
CA SER A 221 9.21 8.12 6.42
C SER A 221 7.69 8.04 6.39
N HIS A 222 7.07 7.77 7.55
CA HIS A 222 5.62 7.70 7.68
C HIS A 222 4.89 8.93 7.10
N PRO A 223 3.70 8.79 6.46
CA PRO A 223 2.97 9.91 5.90
C PRO A 223 2.68 11.03 6.91
N SER A 224 2.34 10.71 8.16
CA SER A 224 2.18 11.73 9.21
C SER A 224 3.44 12.54 9.49
N SER A 225 4.63 11.99 9.23
CA SER A 225 5.90 12.71 9.37
C SER A 225 6.17 13.58 8.15
N VAL A 226 5.87 13.08 6.95
CA VAL A 226 6.04 13.80 5.67
C VAL A 226 5.07 14.98 5.56
N PHE A 227 3.79 14.74 5.84
CA PHE A 227 2.70 15.71 5.73
C PHE A 227 2.36 16.39 7.06
N ARG A 228 3.31 16.40 8.00
CA ARG A 228 3.14 17.03 9.33
C ARG A 228 2.59 18.47 9.26
N PRO A 229 2.99 19.34 8.31
CA PRO A 229 2.44 20.70 8.23
C PRO A 229 0.94 20.77 7.94
N TYR A 230 0.35 19.71 7.36
CA TYR A 230 -1.04 19.67 6.92
C TYR A 230 -1.96 18.93 7.90
N ILE A 231 -1.41 18.36 8.95
CA ILE A 231 -2.18 17.58 9.94
C ILE A 231 -2.01 18.15 11.33
N SER A 232 -3.09 18.16 12.10
CA SER A 232 -3.02 18.51 13.52
C SER A 232 -2.33 17.40 14.32
N THR A 233 -1.83 17.74 15.50
CA THR A 233 -1.33 16.74 16.47
C THR A 233 -2.38 15.66 16.73
N GLN A 234 -1.91 14.41 16.85
CA GLN A 234 -2.78 13.25 17.00
C GLN A 234 -3.64 13.35 18.27
N ASN A 235 -4.93 13.11 18.10
CA ASN A 235 -5.88 12.97 19.19
C ASN A 235 -5.87 11.53 19.70
N SER A 236 -6.54 11.26 20.83
CA SER A 236 -6.73 9.88 21.32
C SER A 236 -7.53 9.02 20.33
N ASN A 237 -8.37 9.64 19.50
CA ASN A 237 -9.35 8.97 18.66
C ASN A 237 -8.71 8.38 17.39
N THR A 238 -9.40 7.44 16.75
CA THR A 238 -8.93 6.87 15.48
C THR A 238 -9.01 7.94 14.39
N THR A 239 -7.92 8.18 13.67
CA THR A 239 -7.92 9.15 12.55
C THR A 239 -7.62 8.49 11.21
N ILE A 240 -8.51 8.65 10.24
CA ILE A 240 -8.32 8.20 8.87
C ILE A 240 -7.91 9.41 8.02
N TYR A 241 -6.86 9.23 7.23
CA TYR A 241 -6.36 10.23 6.29
C TYR A 241 -6.44 9.68 4.88
N VAL A 242 -6.97 10.46 3.95
CA VAL A 242 -6.90 10.19 2.51
C VAL A 242 -6.14 11.33 1.86
N LEU A 243 -5.11 11.01 1.07
CA LEU A 243 -4.33 12.02 0.35
C LEU A 243 -4.11 11.58 -1.10
N MET A 244 -4.56 12.41 -2.04
CA MET A 244 -4.45 12.18 -3.48
C MET A 244 -4.27 13.50 -4.22
N LYS A 245 -3.81 13.47 -5.47
CA LYS A 245 -3.79 14.67 -6.32
C LYS A 245 -5.19 15.23 -6.51
N LYS A 246 -5.30 16.54 -6.69
CA LYS A 246 -6.58 17.19 -7.01
C LYS A 246 -7.21 16.62 -8.28
N GLU A 247 -6.40 16.45 -9.33
CA GLU A 247 -6.81 15.80 -10.58
C GLU A 247 -7.35 14.38 -10.35
N THR A 248 -6.69 13.58 -9.50
CA THR A 248 -7.17 12.23 -9.16
C THR A 248 -8.54 12.28 -8.50
N TYR A 249 -8.74 13.19 -7.55
CA TYR A 249 -10.03 13.37 -6.90
C TYR A 249 -11.12 13.78 -7.89
N GLU A 250 -10.84 14.76 -8.76
CA GLU A 250 -11.77 15.24 -9.78
C GLU A 250 -12.21 14.11 -10.72
N ASN A 251 -11.29 13.23 -11.11
CA ASN A 251 -11.54 12.09 -11.99
C ASN A 251 -12.32 10.92 -11.34
N ILE A 252 -12.45 10.86 -10.01
CA ILE A 252 -13.29 9.83 -9.36
C ILE A 252 -14.77 10.12 -9.69
N VAL A 253 -15.44 9.20 -10.39
CA VAL A 253 -16.86 9.39 -10.76
C VAL A 253 -17.78 9.20 -9.55
N ASP A 254 -17.60 8.10 -8.82
CA ASP A 254 -18.47 7.73 -7.71
C ASP A 254 -17.96 8.30 -6.38
N LYS A 255 -18.50 9.46 -5.98
CA LYS A 255 -18.16 10.15 -4.74
C LYS A 255 -19.33 10.03 -3.76
N PRO A 256 -19.14 9.44 -2.56
CA PRO A 256 -20.18 9.41 -1.54
C PRO A 256 -20.45 10.80 -0.95
N ASP A 257 -21.63 10.99 -0.38
CA ASP A 257 -21.98 12.21 0.36
C ASP A 257 -21.39 12.17 1.78
N PHE A 258 -20.46 13.07 2.07
CA PHE A 258 -19.87 13.22 3.40
C PHE A 258 -20.61 14.21 4.30
N THR A 259 -21.69 14.86 3.84
CA THR A 259 -22.47 15.82 4.62
C THR A 259 -22.92 15.28 5.99
N PRO A 260 -23.39 14.02 6.12
CA PRO A 260 -23.76 13.43 7.41
C PRO A 260 -22.60 13.33 8.41
N TYR A 261 -21.35 13.37 7.92
CA TYR A 261 -20.13 13.25 8.70
C TYR A 261 -19.36 14.57 8.83
N SER A 262 -19.98 15.70 8.50
CA SER A 262 -19.34 17.03 8.46
C SER A 262 -18.71 17.49 9.79
N GLU A 263 -19.14 16.95 10.93
CA GLU A 263 -18.51 17.22 12.23
C GLU A 263 -17.18 16.49 12.44
N VAL A 264 -16.97 15.38 11.72
CA VAL A 264 -15.82 14.49 11.92
C VAL A 264 -14.91 14.38 10.69
N VAL A 265 -15.42 14.72 9.50
CA VAL A 265 -14.72 14.73 8.22
C VAL A 265 -14.39 16.16 7.83
N ASN A 266 -13.12 16.42 7.57
CA ASN A 266 -12.63 17.65 6.99
C ASN A 266 -11.96 17.34 5.64
N LEU A 267 -12.40 18.00 4.57
CA LEU A 267 -11.85 17.89 3.23
C LEU A 267 -11.23 19.23 2.85
N GLU A 268 -9.94 19.22 2.53
CA GLU A 268 -9.18 20.43 2.22
C GLU A 268 -8.39 20.26 0.92
N GLU A 269 -8.36 21.34 0.12
CA GLU A 269 -7.37 21.50 -0.94
C GLU A 269 -6.05 21.98 -0.32
N VAL A 270 -4.97 21.23 -0.55
CA VAL A 270 -3.64 21.50 -0.01
C VAL A 270 -2.59 21.53 -1.11
N GLN A 271 -1.47 22.22 -0.84
CA GLN A 271 -0.31 22.28 -1.74
C GLN A 271 0.83 21.51 -1.09
N ILE A 272 1.12 20.30 -1.56
CA ILE A 272 2.16 19.42 -1.00
C ILE A 272 3.46 19.48 -1.83
N PRO A 273 4.64 19.20 -1.25
CA PRO A 273 5.87 19.11 -2.02
C PRO A 273 5.81 18.00 -3.09
N ASP A 274 6.30 18.28 -4.30
CA ASP A 274 6.44 17.27 -5.35
C ASP A 274 7.57 16.28 -4.98
N PRO A 275 7.28 14.97 -4.84
CA PRO A 275 8.28 13.96 -4.50
C PRO A 275 9.47 13.89 -5.47
N ASN A 276 9.29 14.32 -6.72
CA ASN A 276 10.33 14.34 -7.75
C ASN A 276 11.14 15.65 -7.76
N ASN A 277 10.57 16.72 -7.23
CA ASN A 277 11.21 18.02 -7.19
C ASN A 277 10.73 18.85 -5.98
N PRO A 278 11.44 18.83 -4.85
CA PRO A 278 11.00 19.50 -3.63
C PRO A 278 10.93 21.03 -3.74
N ALA A 279 11.44 21.64 -4.82
CA ALA A 279 11.27 23.06 -5.09
C ALA A 279 9.89 23.40 -5.68
N ARG A 280 9.08 22.39 -6.03
CA ARG A 280 7.73 22.54 -6.57
C ARG A 280 6.69 22.06 -5.57
N LEU A 281 5.54 22.71 -5.62
CA LEU A 281 4.33 22.26 -4.94
C LEU A 281 3.37 21.68 -5.97
N MET A 282 2.54 20.75 -5.54
CA MET A 282 1.49 20.12 -6.33
C MET A 282 0.15 20.19 -5.58
N GLU A 283 -0.93 20.35 -6.33
CA GLU A 283 -2.29 20.44 -5.78
C GLU A 283 -2.79 19.06 -5.38
N ALA A 284 -3.28 18.95 -4.16
CA ALA A 284 -3.78 17.70 -3.60
C ALA A 284 -5.05 17.92 -2.77
N ILE A 285 -5.81 16.85 -2.58
CA ILE A 285 -6.94 16.77 -1.65
C ILE A 285 -6.49 15.97 -0.45
N LEU A 286 -6.59 16.56 0.73
CA LEU A 286 -6.43 15.91 2.02
C LEU A 286 -7.80 15.78 2.68
N ILE A 287 -8.22 14.55 2.94
CA ILE A 287 -9.40 14.26 3.76
C ILE A 287 -8.92 13.73 5.09
N LYS A 288 -9.38 14.32 6.19
CA LYS A 288 -9.14 13.87 7.55
C LYS A 288 -10.47 13.52 8.20
N ALA A 289 -10.60 12.30 8.69
CA ALA A 289 -11.78 11.83 9.41
C ALA A 289 -11.41 11.35 10.82
N ASN A 290 -12.08 11.86 11.85
CA ASN A 290 -11.87 11.43 13.25
C ASN A 290 -13.03 10.57 13.73
N ILE A 291 -12.75 9.31 14.06
CA ILE A 291 -13.74 8.34 14.50
C ILE A 291 -13.60 8.17 16.01
N ASN A 292 -14.70 8.41 16.73
CA ASN A 292 -14.76 8.35 18.19
C ASN A 292 -14.89 6.90 18.69
#